data_AF-A0A432TW69-F1
#
_entry.id   AF-A0A432TW69-F1
#
_cell.length_a   1.000
_cell.length_b   1.000
_cell.length_c   1.000
_cell.angle_alpha   90.00
_cell.angle_beta   90.00
_cell.angle_gamma   90.00
#
_symmetry.space_group_name_H-M   'P 1'
#
loop_
_entity.id
_entity.type
_entity.pdbx_description
1 polymer ?
#
loop_
_entity_poly.entity_id
_entity_poly.type
_entity_poly.pdbx_seq_one_letter_code
_entity_poly.pdbx_strand_id
1 'polypeptide(L)'
;YFYDLYLILGIFVPLIVTNCAILGRAEAFASKNTWGKSALDGLMMGIGFSIILIILGGMRELIGSGTLFDQSALLLGSLGDTLSITVFEDYQGTLLAILPPGAFIGLGLIVAVKNFIDLKAVERSKSVIVNESVEIASLSNS
;
A
#
# COMPACT_ATOMS: atom_id res chain seq x y z
N TYR A 1 14.78 31.65 -1.17
CA TYR A 1 14.18 30.91 -0.03
C TYR A 1 13.46 29.62 -0.43
N PHE A 2 12.74 29.53 -1.55
CA PHE A 2 12.06 28.27 -1.98
C PHE A 2 12.82 27.42 -3.03
N TYR A 3 14.05 27.80 -3.40
CA TYR A 3 14.77 27.15 -4.50
C TYR A 3 15.24 25.72 -4.17
N ASP A 4 15.74 25.50 -2.95
CA ASP A 4 16.18 24.17 -2.50
C ASP A 4 15.01 23.17 -2.37
N LEU A 5 13.85 23.61 -1.89
CA LEU A 5 12.65 22.77 -1.82
C LEU A 5 12.13 22.39 -3.21
N TYR A 6 12.21 23.31 -4.18
CA TYR A 6 11.80 23.05 -5.55
C TYR A 6 12.73 22.04 -6.25
N LEU A 7 14.04 22.08 -5.97
CA LEU A 7 15.01 21.12 -6.50
C LEU A 7 14.75 19.70 -5.98
N ILE A 8 14.41 19.55 -4.69
CA ILE A 8 14.10 18.25 -4.09
C ILE A 8 12.74 17.74 -4.58
N LEU A 9 11.72 18.61 -4.65
CA LEU A 9 10.38 18.22 -5.13
C LEU A 9 10.38 17.94 -6.64
N GLY A 10 11.27 18.58 -7.39
CA GLY A 10 11.41 18.47 -8.84
C GLY A 10 11.75 17.07 -9.33
N ILE A 11 12.37 16.21 -8.50
CA ILE A 11 12.66 14.81 -8.86
C ILE A 11 11.45 13.89 -8.66
N PHE A 12 10.53 14.24 -7.75
CA PHE A 12 9.32 13.46 -7.49
C PHE A 12 8.23 13.72 -8.54
N VAL A 13 8.17 14.93 -9.11
CA VAL A 13 7.18 15.29 -10.15
C VAL A 13 7.25 14.35 -11.37
N PRO A 14 8.42 14.05 -11.98
CA PRO A 14 8.55 13.04 -13.03
C PRO A 14 8.16 11.63 -12.58
N LEU A 15 8.50 11.23 -11.35
CA LEU A 15 8.18 9.89 -10.82
C LEU A 15 6.66 9.70 -10.61
N ILE A 16 5.96 10.77 -10.27
CA ILE A 16 4.50 10.78 -10.10
C ILE A 16 3.82 10.77 -11.47
N VAL A 17 4.27 11.60 -12.42
CA VAL A 17 3.66 11.72 -13.76
C VAL A 17 3.94 10.49 -14.64
N THR A 18 5.10 9.85 -14.47
CA THR A 18 5.44 8.60 -15.18
C THR A 18 4.88 7.34 -14.51
N ASN A 19 4.11 7.48 -13.42
CA ASN A 19 3.39 6.34 -12.86
C ASN A 19 2.30 5.90 -13.83
N CYS A 20 2.61 4.85 -14.61
CA CYS A 20 1.72 4.31 -15.65
C CYS A 20 0.35 3.89 -15.10
N ALA A 21 0.28 3.47 -13.83
CA ALA A 21 -0.98 3.09 -13.20
C ALA A 21 -1.88 4.30 -12.93
N ILE A 22 -1.31 5.45 -12.51
CA ILE A 22 -2.06 6.69 -12.32
C ILE A 22 -2.53 7.24 -13.68
N LEU A 23 -1.66 7.30 -14.70
CA LEU A 23 -2.03 7.79 -16.02
C LEU A 23 -3.09 6.91 -16.69
N GLY A 24 -2.92 5.57 -16.67
CA GLY A 24 -3.88 4.64 -17.25
C GLY A 24 -5.26 4.69 -16.57
N ARG A 25 -5.31 4.89 -15.25
CA ARG A 25 -6.57 5.11 -14.53
C ARG A 25 -7.19 6.46 -14.86
N ALA A 26 -6.39 7.51 -14.92
CA ALA A 26 -6.86 8.85 -15.29
C ALA A 26 -7.51 8.83 -16.68
N GLU A 27 -6.89 8.21 -17.68
CA GLU A 27 -7.46 8.08 -19.03
C GLU A 27 -8.76 7.25 -19.04
N ALA A 28 -8.77 6.11 -18.34
CA ALA A 28 -9.93 5.22 -18.30
C ALA A 28 -11.13 5.81 -17.54
N PHE A 29 -10.91 6.55 -16.44
CA PHE A 29 -11.96 7.14 -15.63
C PHE A 29 -12.42 8.51 -16.15
N ALA A 30 -11.52 9.36 -16.65
CA ALA A 30 -11.87 10.68 -17.20
C ALA A 30 -12.66 10.56 -18.51
N SER A 31 -12.42 9.51 -19.31
CA SER A 31 -13.16 9.27 -20.55
C SER A 31 -14.65 8.93 -20.31
N LYS A 32 -15.00 8.42 -19.11
CA LYS A 32 -16.33 7.86 -18.84
C LYS A 32 -17.10 8.47 -17.67
N ASN A 33 -16.50 9.36 -16.86
CA ASN A 33 -17.13 9.91 -15.66
C ASN A 33 -16.99 11.44 -15.52
N THR A 34 -17.92 12.04 -14.77
CA THR A 34 -17.94 13.48 -14.42
C THR A 34 -16.76 13.85 -13.51
N TRP A 35 -16.24 15.08 -13.65
CA TRP A 35 -15.04 15.60 -12.96
C TRP A 35 -14.94 15.24 -11.46
N GLY A 36 -16.05 15.34 -10.71
CA GLY A 36 -16.05 15.06 -9.27
C GLY A 36 -15.80 13.59 -8.91
N LYS A 37 -16.29 12.64 -9.72
CA LYS A 37 -16.05 11.21 -9.50
C LYS A 37 -14.61 10.83 -9.82
N SER A 38 -14.04 11.44 -10.86
CA SER A 38 -12.63 11.23 -11.25
C SER A 38 -11.66 11.81 -10.22
N ALA A 39 -11.99 12.93 -9.59
CA ALA A 39 -11.19 13.50 -8.50
C ALA A 39 -11.16 12.57 -7.26
N LEU A 40 -12.30 11.97 -6.92
CA LEU A 40 -12.39 10.99 -5.82
C LEU A 40 -11.59 9.72 -6.14
N ASP A 41 -11.61 9.22 -7.38
CA ASP A 41 -10.80 8.06 -7.80
C ASP A 41 -9.30 8.33 -7.65
N GLY A 42 -8.85 9.51 -8.09
CA GLY A 42 -7.45 9.94 -7.92
C GLY A 42 -7.03 10.03 -6.45
N LEU A 43 -7.90 10.59 -5.58
CA LEU A 43 -7.65 10.68 -4.15
C LEU A 43 -7.53 9.29 -3.50
N MET A 44 -8.47 8.39 -3.80
CA MET A 44 -8.49 7.04 -3.25
C MET A 44 -7.29 6.21 -3.74
N MET A 45 -6.91 6.36 -5.00
CA MET A 45 -5.73 5.70 -5.56
C MET A 45 -4.44 6.18 -4.88
N GLY A 46 -4.31 7.49 -4.64
CA GLY A 46 -3.19 8.08 -3.92
C GLY A 46 -3.10 7.59 -2.47
N ILE A 47 -4.21 7.63 -1.73
CA ILE A 47 -4.28 7.15 -0.34
C ILE A 47 -3.94 5.66 -0.26
N GLY A 48 -4.49 4.84 -1.14
CA GLY A 48 -4.20 3.41 -1.19
C GLY A 48 -2.70 3.14 -1.41
N PHE A 49 -2.09 3.84 -2.36
CA PHE A 49 -0.66 3.74 -2.62
C PHE A 49 0.18 4.16 -1.41
N SER A 50 -0.17 5.27 -0.75
CA SER A 50 0.49 5.72 0.47
C SER A 50 0.41 4.70 1.61
N ILE A 51 -0.77 4.10 1.85
CA ILE A 51 -0.95 3.07 2.88
C ILE A 51 -0.05 1.86 2.61
N ILE A 52 -0.01 1.40 1.36
CA ILE A 52 0.83 0.28 0.94
C ILE A 52 2.31 0.60 1.14
N LEU A 53 2.74 1.81 0.81
CA LEU A 53 4.12 2.26 1.04
C LEU A 53 4.48 2.36 2.52
N ILE A 54 3.55 2.80 3.38
CA ILE A 54 3.76 2.85 4.85
C ILE A 54 3.92 1.44 5.41
N ILE A 55 3.03 0.51 5.04
CA ILE A 55 3.09 -0.88 5.50
C ILE A 55 4.38 -1.55 4.99
N LEU A 56 4.73 -1.36 3.71
CA LEU A 56 5.98 -1.86 3.13
C LEU A 56 7.20 -1.26 3.82
N GLY A 57 7.19 0.04 4.09
CA GLY A 57 8.26 0.74 4.80
C GLY A 57 8.48 0.17 6.19
N GLY A 58 7.41 0.08 6.99
CA GLY A 58 7.48 -0.48 8.34
C GLY A 58 7.88 -1.96 8.35
N MET A 59 7.40 -2.77 7.39
CA MET A 59 7.82 -4.16 7.26
C MET A 59 9.30 -4.28 6.88
N ARG A 60 9.82 -3.42 6.00
CA ARG A 60 11.25 -3.39 5.65
C ARG A 60 12.12 -2.96 6.81
N GLU A 61 11.67 -1.99 7.60
CA GLU A 61 12.38 -1.52 8.80
C GLU A 61 12.44 -2.63 9.87
N LEU A 62 11.30 -3.31 10.11
CA LEU A 62 11.20 -4.43 11.03
C LEU A 62 12.09 -5.62 10.61
N ILE A 63 12.17 -5.94 9.32
CA ILE A 63 13.01 -7.03 8.79
C ILE A 63 14.49 -6.63 8.68
N GLY A 64 14.76 -5.35 8.38
CA GLY A 64 16.10 -4.83 8.12
C GLY A 64 16.90 -4.50 9.37
N SER A 65 16.27 -3.83 10.34
CA SER A 65 16.95 -3.30 11.54
C SER A 65 16.44 -3.91 12.85
N GLY A 66 15.34 -4.69 12.83
CA GLY A 66 14.77 -5.29 14.05
C GLY A 66 14.15 -4.27 15.02
N THR A 67 14.01 -3.02 14.59
CA THR A 67 13.48 -1.89 15.35
C THR A 67 12.28 -1.28 14.63
N LEU A 68 11.33 -0.73 15.39
CA LEU A 68 10.23 0.07 14.89
C LEU A 68 10.54 1.52 15.31
N PHE A 69 10.77 2.43 14.36
CA PHE A 69 11.12 3.85 14.58
C PHE A 69 12.57 4.14 15.04
N ASP A 70 13.55 3.34 14.63
CA ASP A 70 14.95 3.77 14.78
C ASP A 70 15.21 4.92 13.79
N GLN A 71 15.77 6.04 14.28
CA GLN A 71 15.93 7.32 13.56
C GLN A 71 14.74 8.30 13.52
N SER A 72 13.64 8.11 14.29
CA SER A 72 12.57 9.13 14.37
C SER A 72 13.01 10.47 14.98
N ALA A 73 14.06 10.44 15.80
CA ALA A 73 14.70 11.63 16.39
C ALA A 73 15.31 12.58 15.35
N LEU A 74 15.75 12.07 14.19
CA LEU A 74 16.35 12.88 13.13
C LEU A 74 15.29 13.64 12.29
N LEU A 75 14.04 13.17 12.29
CA LEU A 75 12.90 13.78 11.58
C LEU A 75 11.99 14.62 12.50
N LEU A 76 11.87 14.30 13.78
CA LEU A 76 10.93 14.95 14.72
C LEU A 76 11.60 15.72 15.87
N GLY A 77 12.93 15.78 15.92
CA GLY A 77 13.64 16.43 17.03
C GLY A 77 13.31 15.79 18.38
N SER A 78 13.17 16.60 19.44
CA SER A 78 13.02 16.16 20.84
C SER A 78 11.76 15.33 21.16
N LEU A 79 10.88 15.08 20.18
CA LEU A 79 9.72 14.19 20.31
C LEU A 79 10.01 12.75 19.89
N GLY A 80 11.15 12.48 19.23
CA GLY A 80 11.56 11.14 18.78
C GLY A 80 12.16 10.26 19.88
N ASP A 81 12.68 10.85 20.96
CA ASP A 81 13.33 10.11 22.06
C ASP A 81 12.34 9.27 22.90
N THR A 82 11.05 9.58 22.85
CA THR A 82 10.02 8.89 23.66
C THR A 82 9.38 7.69 22.93
N LEU A 83 9.66 7.52 21.64
CA LEU A 83 9.07 6.45 20.81
C LEU A 83 10.09 5.39 20.36
N SER A 84 11.29 5.40 20.93
CA SER A 84 12.35 4.47 20.55
C SER A 84 12.25 3.18 21.36
N ILE A 85 11.71 2.12 20.76
CA ILE A 85 11.73 0.76 21.31
C ILE A 85 12.86 0.01 20.62
N THR A 86 14.05 0.07 21.21
CA THR A 86 15.25 -0.68 20.81
C THR A 86 15.15 -2.10 21.38
N VAL A 87 14.96 -3.12 20.53
CA VAL A 87 14.81 -4.51 21.00
C VAL A 87 16.09 -5.33 20.79
N PHE A 88 16.92 -5.09 19.75
CA PHE A 88 18.18 -5.83 19.60
C PHE A 88 19.30 -5.00 18.94
N GLU A 89 20.37 -4.75 19.70
CA GLU A 89 21.69 -4.40 19.19
C GLU A 89 22.30 -5.65 18.53
N ASP A 90 22.88 -5.48 17.33
CA ASP A 90 23.60 -6.50 16.57
C ASP A 90 22.78 -7.37 15.60
N TYR A 91 22.19 -6.72 14.59
CA TYR A 91 21.97 -7.39 13.31
C TYR A 91 22.67 -6.60 12.20
N GLN A 92 23.58 -7.25 11.48
CA GLN A 92 24.14 -6.75 10.23
C GLN A 92 22.96 -6.60 9.25
N GLY A 93 22.38 -5.40 9.22
CA GLY A 93 21.16 -5.11 8.48
C GLY A 93 21.24 -5.70 7.08
N THR A 94 20.23 -6.50 6.72
CA THR A 94 20.28 -7.23 5.46
C THR A 94 20.20 -6.20 4.33
N LEU A 95 21.35 -5.81 3.75
CA LEU A 95 21.46 -4.86 2.64
C LEU A 95 20.45 -5.18 1.52
N LEU A 96 20.13 -6.46 1.35
CA LEU A 96 19.16 -6.96 0.37
C LEU A 96 17.71 -6.52 0.65
N ALA A 97 17.34 -6.26 1.90
CA ALA A 97 16.00 -5.83 2.31
C ALA A 97 15.76 -4.32 2.11
N ILE A 98 16.82 -3.50 2.18
CA ILE A 98 16.75 -2.05 1.97
C ILE A 98 16.83 -1.67 0.47
N LEU A 99 17.42 -2.54 -0.35
CA LEU A 99 17.57 -2.35 -1.80
C LEU A 99 16.25 -2.60 -2.57
N PRO A 100 16.10 -2.09 -3.81
CA PRO A 100 14.92 -2.31 -4.67
C PRO A 100 14.36 -3.76 -4.71
N PRO A 101 15.18 -4.83 -4.82
CA PRO A 101 14.71 -6.22 -4.73
C PRO A 101 13.92 -6.57 -3.46
N GLY A 102 14.30 -6.03 -2.29
CA GLY A 102 13.58 -6.26 -1.03
C GLY A 102 12.17 -5.71 -1.06
N ALA A 103 11.96 -4.55 -1.69
CA ALA A 103 10.63 -3.97 -1.87
C ALA A 103 9.74 -4.82 -2.80
N PHE A 104 10.30 -5.41 -3.86
CA PHE A 104 9.54 -6.30 -4.75
C PHE A 104 9.11 -7.60 -4.06
N ILE A 105 10.01 -8.23 -3.28
CA ILE A 105 9.68 -9.43 -2.51
C ILE A 105 8.62 -9.12 -1.45
N GLY A 106 8.78 -8.02 -0.72
CA GLY A 106 7.82 -7.57 0.28
C GLY A 106 6.44 -7.29 -0.31
N LEU A 107 6.38 -6.60 -1.46
CA LEU A 107 5.12 -6.34 -2.15
C LEU A 107 4.47 -7.65 -2.62
N GLY A 108 5.28 -8.58 -3.18
CA GLY A 108 4.81 -9.90 -3.59
C GLY A 108 4.20 -10.70 -2.43
N LEU A 109 4.82 -10.66 -1.25
CA LEU A 109 4.31 -11.30 -0.04
C LEU A 109 2.98 -10.67 0.41
N ILE A 110 2.89 -9.35 0.46
CA ILE A 110 1.66 -8.64 0.84
C ILE A 110 0.53 -8.99 -0.13
N VAL A 111 0.80 -9.00 -1.44
CA VAL A 111 -0.19 -9.38 -2.46
C VAL A 111 -0.58 -10.85 -2.33
N ALA A 112 0.35 -11.75 -2.05
CA ALA A 112 0.05 -13.18 -1.83
C ALA A 112 -0.85 -13.39 -0.62
N VAL A 113 -0.57 -12.70 0.50
CA VAL A 113 -1.41 -12.73 1.71
C VAL A 113 -2.79 -12.14 1.42
N LYS A 114 -2.86 -10.97 0.77
CA LYS A 114 -4.13 -10.36 0.36
C LYS A 114 -4.92 -11.33 -0.52
N ASN A 115 -4.29 -11.93 -1.52
CA ASN A 115 -4.91 -12.90 -2.41
C ASN A 115 -5.47 -14.09 -1.62
N PHE A 116 -4.68 -14.67 -0.71
CA PHE A 116 -5.14 -15.78 0.13
C PHE A 116 -6.36 -15.44 1.00
N ILE A 117 -6.41 -14.22 1.56
CA ILE A 117 -7.58 -13.74 2.31
C ILE A 117 -8.78 -13.54 1.38
N ASP A 118 -8.56 -12.94 0.22
CA ASP A 118 -9.60 -12.64 -0.77
C ASP A 118 -10.22 -13.92 -1.34
N LEU A 119 -9.41 -14.96 -1.60
CA LEU A 119 -9.88 -16.29 -2.01
C LEU A 119 -10.87 -16.87 -0.99
N LYS A 120 -10.56 -16.79 0.30
CA LYS A 120 -11.44 -17.24 1.38
C LYS A 120 -12.70 -16.38 1.51
N ALA A 121 -12.59 -15.07 1.31
CA ALA A 121 -13.73 -14.16 1.33
C ALA A 121 -14.66 -14.39 0.14
N VAL A 122 -14.11 -14.61 -1.05
CA VAL A 122 -14.84 -14.94 -2.28
C VAL A 122 -15.54 -16.30 -2.17
N GLU A 123 -14.87 -17.32 -1.61
CA GLU A 123 -15.51 -18.62 -1.34
C GLU A 123 -16.70 -18.49 -0.38
N ARG A 124 -16.57 -17.65 0.65
CA ARG A 124 -17.66 -17.38 1.59
C ARG A 124 -18.83 -16.67 0.89
N SER A 125 -18.57 -15.65 0.07
CA SER A 125 -19.60 -14.97 -0.72
C SER A 125 -20.26 -15.91 -1.75
N LYS A 126 -19.49 -16.80 -2.38
CA LYS A 126 -20.01 -17.77 -3.34
C LYS A 126 -20.91 -18.81 -2.69
N SER A 127 -20.59 -19.26 -1.47
CA SER A 127 -21.42 -20.22 -0.73
C SER A 127 -22.80 -19.66 -0.36
N VAL A 128 -22.88 -18.35 -0.07
CA VAL A 128 -24.15 -17.67 0.23
C VAL A 128 -25.02 -17.57 -1.03
N ILE A 129 -24.46 -17.15 -2.16
CA ILE A 129 -25.21 -17.03 -3.43
C ILE A 129 -25.68 -18.41 -3.93
N VAL A 130 -24.85 -19.46 -3.81
CA VAL A 130 -25.24 -20.82 -4.20
C VAL A 130 -26.37 -21.35 -3.32
N ASN A 131 -26.33 -21.11 -2.00
CA ASN A 131 -27.38 -21.58 -1.10
C ASN A 131 -28.72 -20.84 -1.35
N GLU A 132 -28.67 -19.54 -1.64
CA GLU A 132 -29.86 -18.73 -1.99
C GLU A 132 -30.50 -19.18 -3.31
N SER A 133 -29.69 -19.54 -4.32
CA SER A 133 -30.20 -20.03 -5.61
C SER A 133 -30.77 -21.45 -5.53
N VAL A 134 -30.28 -22.31 -4.62
CA VAL A 134 -30.87 -23.63 -4.33
C VAL A 134 -32.21 -23.49 -3.60
N GLU A 135 -32.33 -22.55 -2.65
CA GLU A 135 -33.57 -22.32 -1.89
C GLU A 135 -34.70 -21.79 -2.79
N ILE A 136 -34.41 -20.85 -3.69
CA ILE A 136 -35.39 -20.31 -4.65
C ILE A 136 -35.84 -21.39 -5.66
N ALA A 137 -34.92 -22.26 -6.10
CA ALA A 137 -35.27 -23.37 -7.00
C ALA A 137 -36.18 -24.41 -6.32
N SER A 138 -36.04 -24.61 -5.00
CA SER A 138 -36.89 -25.53 -4.22
C SER A 138 -38.32 -24.99 -3.99
N LEU A 139 -38.47 -23.66 -3.87
CA LEU A 139 -39.77 -22.99 -3.71
C LEU A 139 -40.56 -22.88 -5.03
N SER A 140 -39.88 -22.92 -6.18
CA SER A 140 -40.54 -22.93 -7.50
C SER A 140 -41.08 -24.31 -7.91
N ASN A 141 -40.70 -25.37 -7.20
CA ASN A 141 -41.05 -26.76 -7.53
C ASN A 141 -41.99 -27.41 -6.48
N SER A 142 -42.59 -26.59 -5.60
CA SER A 142 -43.70 -26.93 -4.69
C SER A 142 -44.93 -26.11 -5.05
#